data_AF-A0A3M7PUK1-F1
#
_entry.id   AF-A0A3M7PUK1-F1
#
_cell.length_a   1.000
_cell.length_b   1.000
_cell.length_c   1.000
_cell.angle_alpha   90.00
_cell.angle_beta   90.00
_cell.angle_gamma   90.00
#
_symmetry.space_group_name_H-M   'P 1'
#
loop_
_entity.id
_entity.type
_entity.pdbx_description
1 polymer ?
#
loop_
_entity_poly.entity_id
_entity_poly.type
_entity_poly.pdbx_seq_one_letter_code
_entity_poly.pdbx_strand_id
1 'polypeptide(L)'
;MGKKKVFSPLKWQIVGLLKSGDKKQNEIANMLETGTVSDRSRSGRPRKLTFRDENYIFREIRKDPTSSYQKLATDFNSKTQGFRAPYSGQKTPFNHKKIDKKDISGVNRDLIGQLQNGGGSAGIWGCISYKGTGISNIYTGRINQYVNINTLKNILLPSVELLFEPDDPWTFQQDGASAHT
;
A
#
# COMPACT_ATOMS: atom_id res chain seq x y z
N MET A 1 3.03 -40.36 40.89
CA MET A 1 2.59 -39.34 39.91
C MET A 1 3.58 -39.26 38.75
N GLY A 2 3.30 -39.98 37.66
CA GLY A 2 4.18 -40.02 36.48
C GLY A 2 4.01 -38.76 35.64
N LYS A 3 5.13 -38.08 35.34
CA LYS A 3 5.14 -36.90 34.45
C LYS A 3 4.67 -37.35 33.06
N LYS A 4 3.52 -36.83 32.60
CA LYS A 4 3.00 -37.10 31.25
C LYS A 4 4.04 -36.62 30.23
N LYS A 5 4.62 -37.55 29.46
CA LYS A 5 5.47 -37.22 28.30
C LYS A 5 4.59 -36.59 27.25
N VAL A 6 4.70 -35.28 27.05
CA VAL A 6 4.15 -34.61 25.87
C VAL A 6 5.02 -35.02 24.68
N PHE A 7 4.58 -36.04 23.96
CA PHE A 7 5.16 -36.45 22.68
C PHE A 7 4.59 -35.51 21.61
N SER A 8 5.35 -34.49 21.19
CA SER A 8 4.95 -33.67 20.05
C SER A 8 5.61 -34.22 18.77
N PRO A 9 4.86 -34.49 17.69
CA PRO A 9 5.40 -34.92 16.39
C PRO A 9 6.46 -33.94 15.84
N LEU A 10 6.29 -32.64 16.14
CA LEU A 10 7.20 -31.56 15.79
C LEU A 10 8.62 -31.77 16.34
N LYS A 11 8.75 -32.35 17.54
CA LYS A 11 10.05 -32.58 18.18
C LYS A 11 10.94 -33.54 17.37
N TRP A 12 10.37 -34.60 16.80
CA TRP A 12 11.13 -35.57 16.01
C TRP A 12 11.45 -35.05 14.61
N GLN A 13 10.57 -34.26 14.00
CA GLN A 13 10.87 -33.59 12.73
C GLN A 13 12.05 -32.62 12.86
N ILE A 14 12.10 -31.84 13.94
CA ILE A 14 13.21 -30.92 14.22
C ILE A 14 14.52 -31.67 14.45
N VAL A 15 14.49 -32.77 15.21
CA VAL A 15 15.67 -33.63 15.42
C VAL A 15 16.14 -34.27 14.11
N GLY A 16 15.23 -34.67 13.22
CA GLY A 16 15.58 -35.18 11.90
C GLY A 16 16.30 -34.15 11.02
N LEU A 17 15.81 -32.91 10.99
CA LEU A 17 16.40 -31.81 10.22
C LEU A 17 17.74 -31.33 10.77
N LEU A 18 17.92 -31.34 12.10
CA LEU A 18 19.21 -31.03 12.74
C LEU A 18 20.29 -32.07 12.39
N LYS A 19 19.90 -33.32 12.17
CA LYS A 19 20.81 -34.41 11.81
C LYS A 19 21.17 -34.43 10.33
N SER A 20 20.26 -34.01 9.44
CA SER A 20 20.52 -34.01 8.00
C SER A 20 21.41 -32.85 7.56
N GLY A 21 21.42 -31.73 8.30
CA GLY A 21 22.27 -30.57 8.00
C GLY A 21 21.78 -29.72 6.81
N ASP A 22 20.66 -30.09 6.19
CA ASP A 22 20.15 -29.46 4.97
C ASP A 22 19.54 -28.06 5.21
N LYS A 23 19.06 -27.79 6.43
CA LYS A 23 18.40 -26.53 6.78
C LYS A 23 19.31 -25.61 7.59
N LYS A 24 19.24 -24.32 7.27
CA LYS A 24 19.99 -23.28 8.00
C LYS A 24 19.46 -23.14 9.43
N GLN A 25 20.32 -22.81 10.39
CA GLN A 25 19.95 -22.66 11.80
C GLN A 25 18.76 -21.69 12.02
N ASN A 26 18.66 -20.63 11.21
CA ASN A 26 17.55 -19.66 11.27
C ASN A 26 16.18 -20.26 10.88
N GLU A 27 16.14 -21.26 10.00
CA GLU A 27 14.89 -21.95 9.64
C GLU A 27 14.41 -22.85 10.79
N ILE A 28 15.34 -23.49 11.49
CA ILE A 28 15.04 -24.35 12.64
C ILE A 28 14.53 -23.51 13.82
N ALA A 29 15.13 -22.34 14.05
CA ALA A 29 14.66 -21.38 15.06
C ALA A 29 13.23 -20.89 14.77
N ASN A 30 12.95 -20.51 13.51
CA ASN A 30 11.61 -20.10 13.10
C ASN A 30 10.57 -21.23 13.29
N MET A 31 10.92 -22.48 12.98
CA MET A 31 10.04 -23.65 13.18
C MET A 31 9.70 -23.90 14.66
N LEU A 32 10.64 -23.65 15.58
CA LEU A 32 10.42 -23.76 17.03
C LEU A 32 9.47 -22.68 17.56
N GLU A 33 9.58 -21.45 17.06
CA GLU A 33 8.70 -20.33 17.45
C GLU A 33 7.31 -20.42 16.85
N THR A 34 7.21 -20.87 15.59
CA THR A 34 5.94 -20.82 14.83
C THR A 34 5.18 -22.14 14.78
N GLY A 35 5.81 -23.27 15.12
CA GLY A 35 5.19 -24.60 15.11
C GLY A 35 4.83 -25.14 13.72
N THR A 36 5.26 -24.47 12.65
CA THR A 36 4.92 -24.82 11.26
C THR A 36 6.17 -24.86 10.38
N VAL A 37 6.23 -25.83 9.47
CA VAL A 37 7.36 -26.03 8.54
C VAL A 37 7.14 -25.37 7.17
N SER A 38 5.91 -24.91 6.90
CA SER A 38 5.53 -24.33 5.62
C SER A 38 6.03 -22.89 5.47
N ASP A 39 6.49 -22.56 4.27
CA ASP A 39 6.76 -21.18 3.89
C ASP A 39 5.48 -20.34 4.03
N ARG A 40 5.56 -19.27 4.81
CA ARG A 40 4.47 -18.30 4.90
C ARG A 40 4.55 -17.40 3.67
N SER A 41 3.41 -17.17 3.04
CA SER A 41 3.27 -16.11 2.05
C SER A 41 3.82 -14.81 2.63
N ARG A 42 4.72 -14.14 1.91
CA ARG A 42 5.23 -12.83 2.33
C ARG A 42 4.04 -11.89 2.47
N SER A 43 3.85 -11.30 3.64
CA SER A 43 2.90 -10.19 3.76
C SER A 43 3.39 -9.08 2.84
N GLY A 44 2.54 -8.69 1.89
CA GLY A 44 2.85 -7.62 0.95
C GLY A 44 3.13 -6.31 1.70
N ARG A 45 3.59 -5.30 0.95
CA ARG A 45 3.75 -3.96 1.49
C ARG A 45 2.41 -3.48 2.07
N PRO A 46 2.36 -2.98 3.32
CA PRO A 46 1.12 -2.48 3.90
C PRO A 46 0.53 -1.35 3.06
N ARG A 47 -0.81 -1.28 3.00
CA ARG A 47 -1.53 -0.23 2.28
C ARG A 47 -1.19 1.14 2.85
N LYS A 48 -0.93 2.11 1.97
CA LYS A 48 -0.62 3.49 2.33
C LYS A 48 -1.80 4.24 2.92
N LEU A 49 -3.00 3.89 2.47
CA LEU A 49 -4.24 4.53 2.86
C LEU A 49 -5.07 3.52 3.64
N THR A 50 -5.65 3.97 4.73
CA THR A 50 -6.72 3.27 5.43
C THR A 50 -8.06 3.60 4.78
N PHE A 51 -9.09 2.79 5.02
CA PHE A 51 -10.45 3.08 4.53
C PHE A 51 -10.97 4.47 4.94
N ARG A 52 -10.56 4.95 6.13
CA ARG A 52 -10.90 6.31 6.60
C ARG A 52 -10.21 7.39 5.76
N ASP A 53 -8.96 7.15 5.37
CA ASP A 53 -8.19 8.06 4.52
C ASP A 53 -8.82 8.13 3.13
N GLU A 54 -9.20 6.99 2.56
CA GLU A 54 -9.85 6.91 1.25
C GLU A 54 -11.18 7.69 1.25
N ASN A 55 -12.05 7.44 2.23
CA ASN A 55 -13.31 8.17 2.36
C ASN A 55 -13.13 9.67 2.60
N TYR A 56 -12.11 10.06 3.36
CA TYR A 56 -11.78 11.46 3.56
C TYR A 56 -11.42 12.11 2.24
N ILE A 57 -10.52 11.49 1.47
CA ILE A 57 -10.09 12.01 0.17
C ILE A 57 -11.29 12.13 -0.78
N PHE A 58 -12.12 11.10 -0.90
CA PHE A 58 -13.32 11.17 -1.75
C PHE A 58 -14.29 12.27 -1.32
N ARG A 59 -14.43 12.50 -0.01
CA ARG A 59 -15.29 13.59 0.49
C ARG A 59 -14.73 14.96 0.13
N GLU A 60 -13.42 15.17 0.26
CA GLU A 60 -12.82 16.46 -0.11
C GLU A 60 -12.91 16.70 -1.63
N ILE A 61 -12.71 15.68 -2.46
CA ILE A 61 -12.91 15.77 -3.91
C ILE A 61 -14.37 16.15 -4.25
N ARG A 62 -15.36 15.54 -3.59
CA ARG A 62 -16.77 15.89 -3.83
C ARG A 62 -17.15 17.32 -3.44
N LYS A 63 -16.46 17.92 -2.46
CA LYS A 63 -16.72 19.30 -2.04
C LYS A 63 -16.17 20.32 -3.02
N ASP A 64 -14.95 20.10 -3.48
CA ASP A 64 -14.28 20.95 -4.47
C ASP A 64 -13.59 20.07 -5.50
N PRO A 65 -14.32 19.68 -6.56
CA PRO A 65 -13.82 18.74 -7.54
C PRO A 65 -12.81 19.38 -8.51
N THR A 66 -12.61 20.69 -8.42
CA THR A 66 -11.61 21.43 -9.20
C THR A 66 -10.28 21.60 -8.46
N SER A 67 -10.20 21.14 -7.20
CA SER A 67 -8.97 21.21 -6.42
C SER A 67 -7.82 20.44 -7.08
N SER A 68 -6.64 21.06 -7.14
CA SER A 68 -5.46 20.41 -7.69
C SER A 68 -4.96 19.28 -6.80
N TYR A 69 -4.29 18.30 -7.41
CA TYR A 69 -3.63 17.21 -6.69
C TYR A 69 -2.68 17.71 -5.58
N GLN A 70 -1.91 18.76 -5.86
CA GLN A 70 -0.94 19.31 -4.91
C GLN A 70 -1.61 19.84 -3.63
N LYS A 71 -2.75 20.53 -3.79
CA LYS A 71 -3.54 21.05 -2.68
C LYS A 71 -4.11 19.90 -1.84
N LEU A 72 -4.78 18.94 -2.48
CA LEU A 72 -5.36 17.77 -1.81
C LEU A 72 -4.30 16.94 -1.06
N ALA A 73 -3.13 16.73 -1.67
CA ALA A 73 -2.03 16.03 -1.02
C ALA A 73 -1.50 16.80 0.20
N THR A 74 -1.41 18.12 0.11
CA THR A 74 -0.97 18.98 1.22
C THR A 74 -1.96 18.93 2.37
N ASP A 75 -3.26 19.04 2.09
CA ASP A 75 -4.33 19.00 3.09
C ASP A 75 -4.43 17.62 3.76
N PHE A 76 -4.25 16.54 3.00
CA PHE A 76 -4.19 15.19 3.55
C PHE A 76 -2.96 15.00 4.46
N ASN A 77 -1.80 15.44 4.00
CA ASN A 77 -0.55 15.28 4.75
C ASN A 77 -0.54 16.14 6.01
N SER A 78 -1.04 17.37 5.99
CA SER A 78 -1.11 18.26 7.17
C SER A 78 -1.97 17.65 8.28
N LYS A 79 -3.05 16.96 7.93
CA LYS A 79 -3.94 16.28 8.88
C LYS A 79 -3.35 14.98 9.46
N THR A 80 -2.59 14.23 8.66
CA THR A 80 -2.00 12.95 9.10
C THR A 80 -0.76 13.12 9.99
N GLN A 81 -0.13 14.30 10.00
CA GLN A 81 1.01 14.58 10.89
C GLN A 81 0.64 14.54 12.39
N GLY A 82 -0.63 14.73 12.77
CA GLY A 82 -1.07 14.64 14.17
C GLY A 82 -1.39 13.23 14.68
N PHE A 83 -1.45 12.21 13.82
CA PHE A 83 -1.96 10.88 14.17
C PHE A 83 -1.03 9.71 13.80
N ARG A 84 0.20 9.98 13.36
CA ARG A 84 1.22 8.92 13.23
C ARG A 84 1.79 8.59 14.60
N ALA A 85 1.07 7.77 15.36
CA ALA A 85 1.74 6.91 16.33
C ALA A 85 2.85 6.14 15.60
N PRO A 86 4.06 6.02 16.17
CA PRO A 86 5.10 5.21 15.57
C PRO A 86 4.52 3.81 15.41
N TYR A 87 4.53 3.28 14.18
CA TYR A 87 4.30 1.86 13.95
C TYR A 87 5.26 1.08 14.86
N SER A 88 4.75 0.49 15.94
CA SER A 88 5.46 -0.44 16.80
C SER A 88 5.53 -1.80 16.09
N GLY A 89 6.17 -1.84 14.93
CA GLY A 89 6.71 -3.08 14.39
C GLY A 89 8.03 -3.33 15.09
N GLN A 90 8.14 -4.45 15.81
CA GLN A 90 9.41 -4.91 16.38
C GLN A 90 10.50 -4.83 15.30
N LYS A 91 11.50 -3.98 15.53
CA LYS A 91 12.69 -3.89 14.67
C LYS A 91 13.49 -5.16 14.87
N THR A 92 13.43 -6.10 13.93
CA THR A 92 14.52 -7.07 13.79
C THR A 92 15.72 -6.35 13.16
N PRO A 93 16.95 -6.53 13.67
CA PRO A 93 18.11 -5.84 13.13
C PRO A 93 18.55 -6.52 11.83
N PHE A 94 18.19 -5.94 10.69
CA PHE A 94 18.88 -6.23 9.43
C PHE A 94 20.19 -5.44 9.39
N ASN A 95 21.31 -6.16 9.43
CA ASN A 95 22.65 -5.61 9.27
C ASN A 95 22.85 -5.10 7.83
N HIS A 96 22.75 -3.79 7.63
CA HIS A 96 23.45 -3.15 6.53
C HIS A 96 24.85 -2.73 7.01
N LYS A 97 25.88 -3.05 6.22
CA LYS A 97 27.23 -2.49 6.36
C LYS A 97 27.09 -0.97 6.57
N LYS A 98 27.59 -0.46 7.69
CA LYS A 98 27.64 0.97 7.98
C LYS A 98 28.51 1.62 6.90
N ILE A 99 27.92 2.50 6.11
CA ILE A 99 28.68 3.56 5.45
C ILE A 99 29.22 4.43 6.59
N ASP A 100 30.52 4.70 6.59
CA ASP A 100 31.15 5.48 7.65
C ASP A 100 30.52 6.87 7.74
N LYS A 101 29.97 7.19 8.92
CA LYS A 101 29.23 8.43 9.20
C LYS A 101 30.10 9.70 9.18
N LYS A 102 31.35 9.63 8.73
CA LYS A 102 32.31 10.73 8.80
C LYS A 102 32.15 11.77 7.67
N ASP A 103 31.38 11.48 6.62
CA ASP A 103 31.22 12.42 5.49
C ASP A 103 29.94 13.28 5.53
N ILE A 104 29.08 13.15 6.55
CA ILE A 104 27.76 13.83 6.60
C ILE A 104 27.64 14.78 7.82
N SER A 105 28.71 15.01 8.58
CA SER A 105 28.67 15.90 9.76
C SER A 105 28.49 17.39 9.43
N GLY A 106 28.48 17.77 8.15
CA GLY A 106 28.30 19.15 7.69
C GLY A 106 27.06 19.41 6.81
N VAL A 107 26.26 18.37 6.48
CA VAL A 107 25.10 18.56 5.60
C VAL A 107 23.87 18.83 6.46
N ASN A 108 23.45 20.09 6.50
CA ASN A 108 22.15 20.45 7.07
C ASN A 108 21.06 19.71 6.27
N ARG A 109 20.40 18.73 6.90
CA ARG A 109 19.35 17.93 6.24
C ARG A 109 18.15 18.77 5.81
N ASP A 110 17.98 19.96 6.39
CA ASP A 110 16.94 20.92 6.03
C ASP A 110 17.22 21.59 4.68
N LEU A 111 18.45 21.49 4.15
CA LEU A 111 18.83 21.97 2.81
C LEU A 111 18.68 20.88 1.73
N ILE A 112 18.37 19.64 2.10
CA ILE A 112 18.08 18.57 1.14
C ILE A 112 16.56 18.55 0.91
N GLY A 113 16.09 19.35 -0.03
CA GLY A 113 14.70 19.30 -0.48
C GLY A 113 14.37 17.92 -1.06
N GLN A 114 13.73 17.05 -0.28
CA GLN A 114 13.21 15.79 -0.80
C GLN A 114 11.88 16.07 -1.51
N LEU A 115 11.87 15.97 -2.84
CA LEU A 115 10.68 16.16 -3.67
C LEU A 115 9.55 15.17 -3.31
N GLN A 116 9.92 13.95 -2.88
CA GLN A 116 8.98 12.92 -2.50
C GLN A 116 9.55 12.04 -1.39
N ASN A 117 8.80 11.89 -0.31
CA ASN A 117 9.17 10.97 0.76
C ASN A 117 9.03 9.51 0.28
N GLY A 118 9.88 8.64 0.82
CA GLY A 118 9.73 7.19 0.65
C GLY A 118 8.36 6.67 1.14
N GLY A 119 8.04 5.43 0.75
CA GLY A 119 6.85 4.73 1.27
C GLY A 119 5.88 4.23 0.20
N GLY A 120 5.99 4.67 -1.06
CA GLY A 120 5.11 4.26 -2.18
C GLY A 120 4.14 5.37 -2.66
N SER A 121 3.24 5.06 -3.59
CA SER A 121 2.21 5.98 -4.08
C SER A 121 0.88 5.24 -4.30
N ALA A 122 -0.21 5.99 -4.23
CA ALA A 122 -1.54 5.55 -4.63
C ALA A 122 -2.07 6.56 -5.67
N GLY A 123 -2.76 6.05 -6.68
CA GLY A 123 -3.43 6.85 -7.69
C GLY A 123 -4.93 6.84 -7.46
N ILE A 124 -5.61 7.87 -7.95
CA ILE A 124 -7.07 7.97 -7.96
C ILE A 124 -7.51 8.08 -9.41
N TRP A 125 -8.54 7.33 -9.76
CA TRP A 125 -9.29 7.53 -10.99
C TRP A 125 -10.69 8.00 -10.62
N GLY A 126 -11.23 8.95 -11.36
CA GLY A 126 -12.60 9.43 -11.21
C GLY A 126 -12.98 10.27 -12.41
N CYS A 127 -14.27 10.48 -12.60
CA CYS A 127 -14.78 11.37 -13.64
C CYS A 127 -15.58 12.53 -13.02
N ILE A 128 -15.67 13.62 -13.76
CA ILE A 128 -16.40 14.83 -13.39
C ILE A 128 -17.16 15.34 -14.62
N SER A 129 -18.36 15.88 -14.41
CA SER A 129 -19.13 16.59 -15.42
C SER A 129 -19.70 17.89 -14.85
N TYR A 130 -20.39 18.67 -15.69
CA TYR A 130 -21.09 19.87 -15.24
C TYR A 130 -22.19 19.58 -14.20
N LYS A 131 -22.70 18.34 -14.14
CA LYS A 131 -23.69 17.89 -13.14
C LYS A 131 -23.06 17.52 -11.80
N GLY A 132 -21.75 17.28 -11.76
CA GLY A 132 -21.02 16.98 -10.54
C GLY A 132 -19.94 15.92 -10.71
N THR A 133 -19.48 15.39 -9.57
CA THR A 133 -18.45 14.34 -9.52
C THR A 133 -19.07 12.97 -9.66
N GLY A 134 -18.54 12.15 -10.57
CA GLY A 134 -18.88 10.74 -10.68
C GLY A 134 -18.24 9.90 -9.58
N ILE A 135 -18.31 8.58 -9.77
CA ILE A 135 -17.67 7.61 -8.91
C ILE A 135 -16.15 7.71 -9.07
N SER A 136 -15.43 7.55 -7.97
CA SER A 136 -13.98 7.55 -7.93
C SER A 136 -13.46 6.25 -7.31
N ASN A 137 -12.29 5.81 -7.73
CA ASN A 137 -11.63 4.60 -7.23
C ASN A 137 -10.13 4.85 -6.98
N ILE A 138 -9.58 4.20 -5.97
CA ILE A 138 -8.16 4.26 -5.65
C ILE A 138 -7.47 3.01 -6.18
N TYR A 139 -6.33 3.20 -6.83
CA TYR A 139 -5.49 2.12 -7.32
C TYR A 139 -4.05 2.28 -6.82
N THR A 140 -3.31 1.18 -6.85
CA THR A 140 -1.88 1.17 -6.50
C THR A 140 -1.08 0.75 -7.72
N GLY A 141 0.10 1.34 -7.90
CA GLY A 141 0.94 1.11 -9.08
C GLY A 141 0.52 1.96 -10.29
N ARG A 142 0.96 1.53 -11.48
CA ARG A 142 0.67 2.21 -12.76
C ARG A 142 -0.59 1.63 -13.39
N ILE A 143 -1.43 2.49 -13.95
CA ILE A 143 -2.55 2.06 -14.81
C ILE A 143 -1.97 1.45 -16.09
N ASN A 144 -2.49 0.29 -16.47
CA ASN A 144 -2.28 -0.33 -17.78
C ASN A 144 -3.62 -0.47 -18.50
N GLN A 145 -3.60 -0.98 -19.74
CA GLN A 145 -4.80 -1.14 -20.56
C GLN A 145 -5.92 -1.94 -19.86
N TYR A 146 -5.59 -3.01 -19.13
CA TYR A 146 -6.57 -3.85 -18.45
C TYR A 146 -7.23 -3.14 -17.28
N VAL A 147 -6.42 -2.45 -16.46
CA VAL A 147 -6.92 -1.64 -15.35
C VAL A 147 -7.79 -0.51 -15.90
N ASN A 148 -7.39 0.12 -17.00
CA ASN A 148 -8.17 1.16 -17.65
C ASN A 148 -9.54 0.63 -18.13
N ILE A 149 -9.58 -0.43 -18.94
CA ILE A 149 -10.84 -1.05 -19.41
C ILE A 149 -11.75 -1.39 -18.23
N ASN A 150 -11.21 -2.01 -17.18
CA ASN A 150 -11.99 -2.37 -16.00
C ASN A 150 -12.53 -1.13 -15.27
N THR A 151 -11.79 -0.02 -15.30
CA THR A 151 -12.18 1.23 -14.67
C THR A 151 -13.27 1.93 -15.47
N LEU A 152 -13.17 1.95 -16.79
CA LEU A 152 -14.24 2.45 -17.66
C LEU A 152 -15.54 1.65 -17.45
N LYS A 153 -15.44 0.32 -17.43
CA LYS A 153 -16.61 -0.54 -17.24
C LYS A 153 -17.29 -0.35 -15.88
N ASN A 154 -16.52 -0.36 -14.79
CA ASN A 154 -17.09 -0.46 -13.44
C ASN A 154 -17.20 0.88 -12.73
N ILE A 155 -16.55 1.94 -13.23
CA ILE A 155 -16.57 3.26 -12.61
C ILE A 155 -17.15 4.30 -13.57
N LEU A 156 -16.70 4.40 -14.83
CA LEU A 156 -17.22 5.40 -15.76
C LEU A 156 -18.71 5.18 -16.08
N LEU A 157 -19.08 4.01 -16.59
CA LEU A 157 -20.47 3.77 -17.02
C LEU A 157 -21.49 3.94 -15.89
N PRO A 158 -21.26 3.42 -14.67
CA PRO A 158 -22.18 3.67 -13.56
C PRO A 158 -22.17 5.13 -13.09
N SER A 159 -21.07 5.87 -13.30
CA SER A 159 -21.06 7.32 -13.04
C SER A 159 -21.91 8.09 -14.04
N VAL A 160 -21.94 7.65 -15.31
CA VAL A 160 -22.82 8.24 -16.32
C VAL A 160 -24.27 7.99 -15.94
N GLU A 161 -24.63 6.74 -15.59
CA GLU A 161 -25.99 6.40 -15.13
C GLU A 161 -26.41 7.18 -13.87
N LEU A 162 -25.46 7.51 -12.99
CA LEU A 162 -25.72 8.30 -11.79
C LEU A 162 -25.94 9.80 -12.09
N LEU A 163 -25.26 10.33 -13.11
CA LEU A 163 -25.24 11.77 -13.39
C LEU A 163 -26.21 12.17 -14.51
N PHE A 164 -26.42 11.32 -15.51
CA PHE A 164 -27.13 11.64 -16.74
C PHE A 164 -28.38 10.77 -16.89
N GLU A 165 -29.43 11.35 -17.48
CA GLU A 165 -30.61 10.58 -17.88
C GLU A 165 -30.31 9.76 -19.14
N PRO A 166 -31.05 8.68 -19.43
CA PRO A 166 -30.76 7.81 -20.58
C PRO A 166 -30.67 8.52 -21.94
N ASP A 167 -31.45 9.60 -22.12
CA ASP A 167 -31.51 10.37 -23.36
C ASP A 167 -30.58 11.60 -23.35
N ASP A 168 -29.88 11.86 -22.23
CA ASP A 168 -28.95 12.99 -22.15
C ASP A 168 -27.69 12.72 -23.00
N PRO A 169 -27.32 13.63 -23.92
CA PRO A 169 -26.08 13.48 -24.66
C PRO A 169 -24.89 13.70 -23.71
N TRP A 170 -23.91 12.80 -23.78
CA TRP A 170 -22.65 12.94 -23.08
C TRP A 170 -21.48 12.51 -23.97
N THR A 171 -20.31 13.04 -23.68
CA THR A 171 -19.06 12.67 -24.35
C THR A 171 -18.01 12.31 -23.29
N PHE A 172 -17.19 11.31 -23.58
CA PHE A 172 -16.07 10.95 -22.72
C PHE A 172 -14.79 11.61 -23.20
N GLN A 173 -14.13 12.37 -22.31
CA GLN A 173 -12.84 13.00 -22.56
C GLN A 173 -11.79 12.42 -21.61
N GLN A 174 -10.64 12.02 -22.17
CA GLN A 174 -9.45 11.61 -21.43
C GLN A 174 -8.19 12.11 -22.16
N ASP A 175 -7.03 12.08 -21.51
CA ASP A 175 -5.76 12.46 -22.12
C ASP A 175 -5.21 11.38 -23.07
N GLY A 176 -4.09 11.66 -23.73
CA GLY A 176 -3.43 10.75 -24.68
C GLY A 176 -2.50 9.72 -24.03
N ALA A 177 -2.76 9.28 -22.80
CA ALA A 177 -1.90 8.30 -22.13
C ALA A 177 -1.87 6.97 -22.91
N SER A 178 -0.71 6.31 -22.96
CA SER A 178 -0.53 5.07 -23.73
C SER A 178 -1.39 3.89 -23.28
N ALA A 179 -2.05 3.98 -22.11
CA ALA A 179 -2.99 2.96 -21.65
C ALA A 179 -4.41 3.13 -22.24
N HIS A 180 -4.63 4.18 -23.03
CA HIS A 180 -5.95 4.57 -23.55
C HIS A 180 -6.19 4.12 -25.00
N THR A 181 -5.13 3.75 -25.72
CA THR A 181 -5.14 3.36 -27.15
C THR A 181 -4.26 2.16 -27.40
#